data_AF-A0A3B4XAF8-F1
#
_entry.id   AF-A0A3B4XAF8-F1
#
_cell.length_a   1.000
_cell.length_b   1.000
_cell.length_c   1.000
_cell.angle_alpha   90.00
_cell.angle_beta   90.00
_cell.angle_gamma   90.00
#
_symmetry.space_group_name_H-M   'P 1'
#
loop_
_entity.id
_entity.type
_entity.pdbx_description
1 polymer ?
#
loop_
_entity_poly.entity_id
_entity_poly.type
_entity_poly.pdbx_seq_one_letter_code
_entity_poly.pdbx_strand_id
1 'polypeptide(L)' 'MEWIKPGLHPKYIHVHQDGRLEYQTQNPSYNFRTRLFVDELEQGNVSMKIFSVKLSDEGKYRCYIPATHLLVVVWLRNSD' A
#
# COMPACT_ATOMS: atom_id res chain seq x y z
N MET A 1 -8.27 2.87 3.60
CA MET A 1 -7.02 2.13 3.91
C MET A 1 -5.86 2.87 3.26
N GLU A 2 -4.79 3.11 4.01
CA GLU A 2 -3.67 3.93 3.54
C GLU A 2 -2.37 3.15 3.68
N TRP A 3 -1.71 2.89 2.56
CA TRP A 3 -0.37 2.35 2.53
C TRP A 3 0.63 3.47 2.30
N ILE A 4 1.64 3.54 3.16
CA ILE A 4 2.70 4.53 3.08
C ILE A 4 4.07 3.85 3.10
N LYS A 5 5.03 4.46 2.41
CA LYS A 5 6.45 4.14 2.53
C LYS A 5 7.16 5.26 3.29
N PRO A 6 7.65 5.04 4.52
CA PRO A 6 8.41 6.04 5.26
C PRO A 6 9.62 6.53 4.46
N GLY A 7 9.89 7.82 4.49
CA GLY A 7 10.99 8.46 3.75
C GLY A 7 10.68 8.80 2.28
N LEU A 8 9.55 8.33 1.75
CA LEU A 8 9.09 8.66 0.39
C LEU A 8 8.26 9.96 0.40
N HIS A 9 8.38 10.78 -0.65
CA HIS A 9 7.61 12.01 -0.84
C HIS A 9 7.03 12.06 -2.27
N PRO A 10 5.70 12.11 -2.46
CA PRO A 10 4.64 11.86 -1.46
C PRO A 10 4.80 10.50 -0.76
N LYS A 11 4.40 10.38 0.51
CA LYS A 11 4.57 9.15 1.31
C LYS A 11 3.56 8.05 0.95
N TYR A 12 2.42 8.43 0.38
CA TYR A 12 1.31 7.53 0.07
C TYR A 12 1.65 6.72 -1.17
N ILE A 13 1.61 5.39 -1.03
CA ILE A 13 1.85 4.48 -2.16
C ILE A 13 0.56 3.78 -2.62
N HIS A 14 -0.48 3.78 -1.79
CA HIS A 14 -1.83 3.37 -2.16
C HIS A 14 -2.81 3.96 -1.15
N VAL A 15 -3.86 4.63 -1.62
CA VAL A 15 -4.96 5.10 -0.79
C VAL A 15 -6.24 4.54 -1.36
N HIS A 16 -6.94 3.77 -0.54
CA HIS A 16 -8.23 3.18 -0.90
C HIS A 16 -9.32 3.78 -0.02
N GLN A 17 -10.22 4.54 -0.64
CA GLN A 17 -11.31 5.26 0.02
C GLN A 17 -12.61 5.03 -0.76
N ASP A 18 -13.71 4.79 -0.05
CA ASP A 18 -15.04 4.61 -0.62
C ASP A 18 -15.10 3.59 -1.78
N GLY A 19 -14.35 2.49 -1.63
CA GLY A 19 -14.26 1.40 -2.62
C GLY A 19 -13.39 1.71 -3.84
N ARG A 20 -12.64 2.81 -3.84
CA ARG A 20 -11.88 3.30 -4.99
C ARG A 20 -10.43 3.62 -4.62
N LEU A 21 -9.55 3.51 -5.60
CA LEU A 21 -8.16 3.95 -5.50
C LEU A 21 -8.07 5.45 -5.79
N GLU A 22 -7.51 6.20 -4.83
CA GLU A 22 -7.26 7.63 -4.93
C GLU A 22 -5.90 7.91 -5.60
N TYR A 23 -5.88 7.88 -6.93
CA TYR A 23 -4.66 8.04 -7.73
C TYR A 23 -3.94 9.38 -7.53
N GLN A 24 -4.67 10.48 -7.24
CA GLN A 24 -4.07 11.82 -7.18
C GLN A 24 -3.11 12.01 -5.99
N THR A 25 -3.32 11.24 -4.92
CA THR A 25 -2.48 11.32 -3.71
C THR A 25 -1.29 10.36 -3.76
N GLN A 26 -1.29 9.45 -4.73
CA GLN A 26 -0.31 8.39 -4.85
C GLN A 26 1.04 8.93 -5.31
N ASN A 27 2.12 8.39 -4.73
CA ASN A 27 3.46 8.65 -5.20
C ASN A 27 3.61 8.18 -6.65
N PRO A 28 4.09 9.03 -7.58
CA PRO A 28 4.21 8.67 -8.99
C PRO A 28 5.02 7.38 -9.26
N SER A 29 5.96 7.02 -8.40
CA SER A 29 6.75 5.78 -8.53
C SER A 29 5.93 4.50 -8.34
N TYR A 30 4.73 4.62 -7.77
CA TYR A 30 3.80 3.52 -7.45
C TYR A 30 2.52 3.55 -8.28
N ASN A 31 2.32 4.56 -9.13
CA ASN A 31 1.16 4.67 -10.00
C ASN A 31 1.00 3.43 -10.87
N PHE A 32 -0.23 2.91 -10.94
CA PHE A 32 -0.60 1.71 -11.70
C PHE A 32 0.16 0.43 -11.30
N ARG A 33 0.88 0.46 -10.17
CA ARG A 33 1.68 -0.67 -9.68
C ARG A 33 1.15 -1.23 -8.38
N THR A 34 0.04 -0.76 -7.82
CA THR A 34 -0.51 -1.27 -6.56
C THR A 34 -1.94 -1.73 -6.71
N ARG A 35 -2.31 -2.80 -5.99
CA ARG A 35 -3.69 -3.27 -5.91
C ARG A 35 -3.97 -3.83 -4.53
N LEU A 36 -5.11 -3.44 -3.97
CA LEU A 36 -5.72 -4.04 -2.80
C LEU A 36 -6.59 -5.24 -3.23
N PHE A 37 -6.60 -6.32 -2.45
CA PHE A 37 -7.52 -7.45 -2.69
C PHE A 37 -8.89 -7.10 -2.10
N VAL A 38 -9.63 -6.24 -2.80
CA VAL A 38 -10.92 -5.67 -2.32
C VAL A 38 -11.92 -6.78 -1.96
N ASP A 39 -12.03 -7.80 -2.81
CA ASP A 39 -12.93 -8.93 -2.62
C ASP A 39 -12.57 -9.80 -1.40
N GLU A 40 -11.34 -9.67 -0.89
CA GLU A 40 -10.84 -10.43 0.25
C GLU A 40 -10.86 -9.63 1.58
N LEU A 41 -11.31 -8.37 1.54
CA LEU A 41 -11.36 -7.50 2.72
C LEU A 41 -12.38 -7.99 3.74
N GLU A 42 -13.51 -8.54 3.30
CA GLU A 42 -14.55 -9.09 4.18
C GLU A 42 -14.06 -10.29 4.99
N GLN A 43 -13.08 -11.03 4.45
CA GLN A 43 -12.42 -12.16 5.11
C GLN A 43 -11.18 -11.71 5.91
N GLY A 44 -10.95 -10.40 6.01
CA GLY A 44 -9.85 -9.81 6.78
C GLY A 44 -8.51 -9.76 6.05
N ASN A 45 -8.44 -10.10 4.75
CA ASN A 45 -7.20 -9.97 4.00
C ASN A 45 -6.98 -8.52 3.57
N VAL A 46 -6.20 -7.81 4.37
CA VAL A 46 -5.82 -6.41 4.10
C VAL A 46 -4.54 -6.28 3.26
N SER A 47 -4.08 -7.35 2.63
CA SER A 47 -2.83 -7.35 1.85
C SER A 47 -2.94 -6.44 0.63
N MET A 48 -1.80 -5.89 0.22
CA MET A 48 -1.66 -5.13 -1.01
C MET A 48 -0.53 -5.73 -1.84
N LYS A 49 -0.75 -5.84 -3.15
CA LYS A 49 0.27 -6.30 -4.11
C LYS A 49 0.92 -5.11 -4.79
N ILE A 50 2.25 -5.17 -4.96
CA ILE A 50 3.02 -4.28 -5.85
C ILE A 50 3.38 -5.05 -7.12
N PHE A 51 3.13 -4.47 -8.29
CA PHE A 51 3.46 -5.01 -9.61
C PHE A 51 4.75 -4.41 -10.16
N SER A 52 5.44 -5.19 -11.00
CA SER A 52 6.71 -4.79 -11.64
C SER A 52 7.72 -4.28 -10.61
N VAL A 53 7.92 -5.04 -9.52
CA VAL A 53 8.74 -4.68 -8.35
C VAL A 53 10.15 -4.25 -8.77
N LYS A 54 10.67 -3.21 -8.12
CA LYS A 54 12.01 -2.63 -8.32
C LYS A 54 12.82 -2.77 -7.04
N LEU A 55 14.15 -2.73 -7.15
CA LEU A 55 15.05 -2.71 -5.99
C LEU A 55 14.71 -1.58 -5.00
N SER A 56 14.31 -0.41 -5.50
CA SER A 56 13.91 0.74 -4.68
C SER A 56 12.58 0.55 -3.93
N ASP A 57 11.83 -0.52 -4.21
CA ASP A 57 10.62 -0.87 -3.48
C ASP A 57 10.95 -1.63 -2.18
N GLU A 58 12.16 -2.15 -2.00
CA GLU A 58 12.53 -2.79 -0.73
C GLU A 58 12.38 -1.82 0.46
N GLY A 59 11.92 -2.34 1.61
CA GLY A 59 11.94 -1.62 2.88
C GLY A 59 10.65 -1.72 3.69
N LYS A 60 10.52 -0.80 4.66
CA LYS A 60 9.34 -0.69 5.52
C LYS A 60 8.18 -0.06 4.79
N TYR A 61 7.00 -0.62 5.01
CA TYR A 61 5.71 -0.06 4.68
C TYR A 61 4.88 0.04 5.95
N ARG A 62 3.97 1.01 5.98
CA ARG A 62 2.95 1.10 7.02
C ARG A 62 1.57 1.10 6.36
N CYS A 63 0.67 0.32 6.92
CA CYS A 63 -0.75 0.30 6.55
C CYS A 63 -1.56 0.87 7.70
N TYR A 64 -2.34 1.92 7.44
CA TYR A 64 -3.37 2.40 8.35
C TYR A 64 -4.74 1.88 7.93
N ILE A 65 -5.45 1.28 8.87
CA ILE A 65 -6.77 0.67 8.70
C ILE A 65 -7.79 1.52 9.48
N PRO A 66 -8.50 2.47 8.84
CA PRO A 66 -9.38 3.41 9.54
C PRO A 66 -10.48 2.73 10.36
N ALA A 67 -11.05 1.62 9.85
CA ALA A 67 -12.16 0.92 10.51
C ALA A 67 -11.80 0.41 11.92
N THR A 68 -10.52 0.09 12.15
CA THR A 68 -10.02 -0.47 13.42
C THR A 68 -8.98 0.43 14.10
N HIS A 69 -8.63 1.57 13.50
CA HIS A 69 -7.55 2.46 13.91
C HIS A 69 -6.19 1.75 14.07
N LEU A 70 -5.99 0.63 13.37
CA LEU A 70 -4.76 -0.15 13.47
C LEU A 70 -3.69 0.39 12.52
N LEU A 71 -2.46 0.48 13.03
CA LEU A 71 -1.26 0.72 12.23
C LEU A 71 -0.43 -0.57 12.15
N VAL A 72 -0.34 -1.15 10.96
CA VAL A 72 0.45 -2.36 10.68
C VAL A 72 1.75 -1.95 10.02
N VAL A 73 2.88 -2.54 10.44
CA VAL A 73 4.19 -2.34 9.82
C VAL A 73 4.59 -3.62 9.11
N VAL A 74 4.87 -3.54 7.81
CA VAL A 74 5.27 -4.67 6.97
C VAL A 74 6.65 -4.38 6.38
N TRP A 75 7.49 -5.40 6.26
CA TRP A 75 8.76 -5.29 5.56
C TRP A 75 8.69 -6.05 4.24
N LEU A 76 8.91 -5.37 3.12
CA LEU A 76 9.07 -6.00 1.82
C LEU A 76 10.55 -6.31 1.64
N ARG A 77 10.90 -7.61 1.63
CA ARG A 77 12.24 -8.08 1.22
C ARG A 77 12.22 -8.36 -0.27
N ASN A 78 13.28 -7.97 -0.96
CA ASN A 78 13.54 -8.54 -2.27
C ASN A 78 13.99 -9.99 -2.07
N SER A 79 13.45 -10.92 -2.85
CA SER A 79 13.97 -12.27 -2.94
C SER A 79 15.08 -12.25 -3.99
N ASP A 80 16.32 -12.43 -3.54
CA ASP A 80 17.51 -12.62 -4.41
C ASP A 80 17.27 -13.72 -5.46
#